data_AF-A0A924MF50-F1
#
_entry.id   AF-A0A924MF50-F1
#
_cell.length_a   1.000
_cell.length_b   1.000
_cell.length_c   1.000
_cell.angle_alpha   90.00
_cell.angle_beta   90.00
_cell.angle_gamma   90.00
#
_symmetry.space_group_name_H-M   'P 1'
#
loop_
_entity.id
_entity.type
_entity.pdbx_description
1 polymer ?
#
loop_
_entity_poly.entity_id
_entity_poly.type
_entity_poly.pdbx_seq_one_letter_code
_entity_poly.pdbx_strand_id
1 'polypeptide(L)'
;MNKLLFIWLMCFCFSQTFSQKVDKKLTKDIAAILEGFKGNIGIYVHNLNNNKTVAINADSIFPTASMVKVPILIGTMDKINKGELSYHQTLTYKDSLLYA
;
A
#
# COMPACT_ATOMS: atom_id res chain seq x y z
N MET A 1 -25.16 18.85 -33.94
CA MET A 1 -25.53 17.61 -33.21
C MET A 1 -24.37 17.00 -32.40
N ASN A 2 -23.10 17.29 -32.72
CA ASN A 2 -21.95 16.60 -32.08
C ASN A 2 -21.51 17.15 -30.72
N LYS A 3 -21.82 18.41 -30.37
CA LYS A 3 -21.43 19.01 -29.07
C LYS A 3 -22.30 18.53 -27.90
N LEU A 4 -23.59 18.32 -28.12
CA LEU A 4 -24.53 17.80 -27.12
C LEU A 4 -24.24 16.33 -26.78
N LEU A 5 -23.86 15.53 -27.78
CA LEU A 5 -23.45 14.13 -27.58
C LEU A 5 -22.16 14.04 -26.75
N PHE A 6 -21.22 14.96 -26.98
CA PHE A 6 -19.94 15.02 -26.24
C PHE A 6 -20.12 15.43 -24.77
N ILE A 7 -21.05 16.35 -24.49
CA ILE A 7 -21.41 16.76 -23.12
C ILE A 7 -22.08 15.60 -22.37
N TRP A 8 -22.94 14.84 -23.05
CA TRP A 8 -23.61 13.68 -22.44
C TRP A 8 -22.62 12.54 -22.12
N LEU A 9 -21.63 12.31 -23.00
CA LEU A 9 -20.54 11.36 -22.78
C LEU A 9 -19.64 11.76 -21.59
N MET A 10 -19.35 13.06 -21.42
CA MET A 10 -18.57 13.55 -20.27
C MET A 10 -19.33 13.45 -18.94
N CYS A 11 -20.65 13.67 -18.93
CA CYS A 11 -21.47 13.50 -17.72
C CYS A 11 -21.56 12.03 -17.26
N PHE A 12 -21.52 11.07 -18.20
CA PHE A 12 -21.58 9.65 -17.86
C PHE A 12 -20.29 9.16 -17.17
N CYS A 13 -19.12 9.70 -17.55
CA CYS A 13 -17.83 9.37 -16.91
C CYS A 13 -17.72 9.85 -15.45
N PHE A 14 -18.48 10.87 -15.02
CA PHE A 14 -18.37 11.42 -13.66
C PHE A 14 -19.15 10.64 -12.60
N SER A 15 -20.05 9.72 -13.00
CA SER A 15 -21.02 9.11 -12.08
C SER A 15 -20.54 7.84 -11.39
N GLN A 16 -19.30 7.41 -11.61
CA GLN A 16 -18.72 6.21 -10.96
C GLN A 16 -17.46 6.55 -10.16
N THR A 17 -17.57 7.51 -9.24
CA THR A 17 -16.55 7.65 -8.19
C THR A 17 -16.87 6.63 -7.09
N PHE A 18 -16.22 5.46 -7.15
CA PHE A 18 -16.20 4.53 -6.03
C PHE A 18 -15.39 5.15 -4.88
N SER A 19 -16.05 5.93 -4.02
CA SER A 19 -15.47 6.36 -2.75
C SER A 19 -15.28 5.14 -1.84
N GLN A 20 -14.11 4.96 -1.23
CA GLN A 20 -13.91 3.88 -0.26
C GLN A 20 -14.83 4.10 0.95
N LYS A 21 -15.40 3.01 1.49
CA LYS A 21 -16.32 3.10 2.64
C LYS A 21 -15.52 3.43 3.91
N VAL A 22 -15.52 4.67 4.36
CA VAL A 22 -14.74 5.04 5.56
C VAL A 22 -15.34 4.42 6.83
N ASP A 23 -14.51 3.79 7.67
CA ASP A 23 -14.90 3.37 9.01
C ASP A 23 -14.78 4.53 10.02
N LYS A 24 -15.84 5.33 10.12
CA LYS A 24 -15.86 6.54 10.98
C LYS A 24 -15.58 6.26 12.45
N LYS A 25 -16.02 5.11 12.98
CA LYS A 25 -15.80 4.75 14.39
C LYS A 25 -14.31 4.50 14.62
N LEU A 26 -13.71 3.63 13.80
CA LEU A 26 -12.29 3.31 13.92
C LEU A 26 -11.41 4.53 13.64
N THR A 27 -11.76 5.38 12.68
CA THR A 27 -11.04 6.64 12.43
C THR A 27 -11.01 7.53 13.68
N LYS A 28 -12.13 7.68 14.38
CA LYS A 28 -12.20 8.48 15.62
C LYS A 28 -11.36 7.85 16.73
N ASP A 29 -11.47 6.53 16.90
CA ASP A 29 -10.74 5.79 17.93
C ASP A 29 -9.21 5.92 17.71
N ILE A 30 -8.75 5.79 16.46
CA ILE A 30 -7.34 6.00 16.10
C ILE A 30 -6.95 7.46 16.35
N ALA A 31 -7.73 8.44 15.88
CA ALA A 31 -7.40 9.85 16.04
C ALA A 31 -7.20 10.26 17.52
N ALA A 32 -8.00 9.71 18.44
CA ALA A 32 -7.83 9.92 19.88
C ALA A 32 -6.53 9.32 20.42
N ILE A 33 -6.07 8.17 19.90
CA ILE A 33 -4.79 7.56 20.29
C ILE A 33 -3.60 8.37 19.76
N LEU A 34 -3.74 8.97 18.57
CA LEU A 34 -2.68 9.80 18.00
C LEU A 34 -2.54 11.15 18.71
N GLU A 35 -3.52 11.54 19.53
CA GLU A 35 -3.50 12.81 20.25
C GLU A 35 -2.27 12.91 21.16
N GLY A 36 -1.52 14.01 21.03
CA GLY A 36 -0.30 14.24 21.80
C GLY A 36 0.96 13.59 21.24
N PHE A 37 0.87 12.76 20.19
CA PHE A 37 2.07 12.24 19.51
C PHE A 37 2.80 13.37 18.76
N LYS A 38 4.10 13.54 19.05
CA LYS A 38 4.94 14.57 18.43
C LYS A 38 5.77 13.98 17.28
N GLY A 39 5.12 13.81 16.12
CA GLY A 39 5.77 13.33 14.91
C GLY A 39 4.78 13.06 13.78
N ASN A 40 5.26 12.54 12.65
CA ASN A 40 4.44 12.19 11.50
C ASN A 40 4.00 10.73 11.59
N ILE A 41 2.70 10.48 11.43
CA ILE A 41 2.12 9.13 11.44
C ILE A 41 1.36 8.91 10.14
N GLY A 42 1.63 7.76 9.51
CA GLY A 42 0.86 7.20 8.40
C GLY A 42 0.16 5.91 8.83
N ILE A 43 -1.15 5.80 8.62
CA ILE A 43 -1.94 4.61 8.92
C ILE A 43 -2.86 4.31 7.75
N TYR A 44 -2.84 3.06 7.28
CA TYR A 44 -3.82 2.53 6.36
C TYR A 44 -4.39 1.22 6.92
N VAL A 45 -5.70 1.11 6.95
CA VAL A 45 -6.44 -0.09 7.34
C VAL A 45 -7.44 -0.41 6.25
N HIS A 46 -7.48 -1.66 5.79
CA HIS A 46 -8.50 -2.18 4.87
C HIS A 46 -9.11 -3.43 5.47
N ASN A 47 -10.39 -3.35 5.83
CA ASN A 47 -11.17 -4.52 6.24
C ASN A 47 -11.66 -5.29 5.00
N LEU A 48 -11.10 -6.48 4.78
CA LEU A 48 -11.39 -7.29 3.59
C LEU A 48 -12.83 -7.81 3.53
N ASN A 49 -13.54 -7.90 4.66
CA ASN A 49 -14.91 -8.44 4.71
C ASN A 49 -15.96 -7.45 4.20
N ASN A 50 -15.77 -6.16 4.47
CA ASN A 50 -16.77 -5.12 4.16
C ASN A 50 -16.21 -3.96 3.33
N ASN A 51 -14.93 -4.04 2.95
CA ASN A 51 -14.18 -3.04 2.19
C ASN A 51 -14.18 -1.65 2.85
N LYS A 52 -14.36 -1.59 4.17
CA LYS A 52 -14.19 -0.36 4.90
C LYS A 52 -12.72 -0.04 5.12
N THR A 53 -12.39 1.24 5.08
CA THR A 53 -11.02 1.71 5.20
C THR A 53 -10.86 2.80 6.25
N VAL A 54 -9.65 2.93 6.77
CA VAL A 54 -9.15 4.12 7.47
C VAL A 54 -7.85 4.52 6.81
N ALA A 55 -7.71 5.80 6.47
CA ALA A 55 -6.52 6.37 5.85
C ALA A 55 -6.13 7.67 6.56
N ILE A 56 -4.93 7.72 7.14
CA ILE A 56 -4.34 8.89 7.79
C ILE A 56 -2.94 9.03 7.18
N ASN A 57 -2.69 10.09 6.41
CA ASN A 57 -1.43 10.28 5.67
C ASN A 57 -0.97 9.02 4.89
N ALA A 58 -1.92 8.24 4.37
CA ALA A 58 -1.65 6.90 3.84
C ALA A 58 -0.74 6.90 2.60
N ASP A 59 -0.79 7.97 1.80
CA ASP A 59 0.02 8.13 0.58
C ASP A 59 1.34 8.88 0.83
N SER A 60 1.70 9.16 2.09
CA SER A 60 2.97 9.79 2.44
C SER A 60 4.11 8.78 2.45
N ILE A 61 5.32 9.23 2.11
CA ILE A 61 6.52 8.38 2.11
C ILE A 61 7.09 8.30 3.52
N PHE A 62 7.36 7.08 3.99
CA PHE A 62 8.03 6.79 5.26
C PHE A 62 9.22 5.84 5.06
N PRO A 63 10.27 5.92 5.89
CA PRO A 63 11.33 4.92 5.90
C PRO A 63 10.76 3.53 6.20
N THR A 64 11.00 2.57 5.30
CA THR A 64 10.44 1.22 5.42
C THR A 64 11.08 0.40 6.55
N ALA A 65 12.29 0.77 7.00
CA ALA A 65 13.09 -0.01 7.94
C ALA A 65 13.07 -1.51 7.57
N SER A 66 12.89 -2.41 8.54
CA SER A 66 12.84 -3.84 8.25
C SER A 66 11.59 -4.31 7.48
N MET A 67 10.60 -3.44 7.19
CA MET A 67 9.45 -3.82 6.34
C MET A 67 9.86 -4.07 4.88
N VAL A 68 10.99 -3.51 4.42
CA VAL A 68 11.54 -3.76 3.07
C VAL A 68 11.79 -5.25 2.81
N LYS A 69 11.97 -6.05 3.86
CA LYS A 69 12.17 -7.50 3.73
C LYS A 69 10.95 -8.21 3.15
N VAL A 70 9.74 -7.66 3.27
CA VAL A 70 8.51 -8.23 2.70
C VAL A 70 8.57 -8.24 1.16
N PRO A 71 8.76 -7.10 0.46
CA PRO A 71 8.90 -7.12 -1.00
C PRO A 71 10.16 -7.86 -1.47
N ILE A 72 11.27 -7.82 -0.70
CA ILE A 72 12.45 -8.66 -1.00
C ILE A 72 12.06 -10.15 -0.98
N LEU A 73 11.37 -10.61 0.06
CA LEU A 73 10.90 -11.98 0.18
C LEU A 73 9.96 -12.36 -0.96
N ILE A 74 9.02 -11.49 -1.33
CA ILE A 74 8.12 -11.71 -2.47
C ILE A 74 8.92 -11.92 -3.75
N GLY A 75 9.90 -11.05 -4.03
CA GLY A 75 10.77 -11.18 -5.21
C GLY A 75 11.66 -12.43 -5.16
N THR A 76 12.19 -12.79 -3.99
CA THR A 76 12.99 -14.01 -3.81
C THR A 76 12.14 -15.25 -4.06
N MET A 77 10.93 -15.32 -3.51
CA MET A 77 10.03 -16.45 -3.71
C MET A 77 9.54 -16.56 -5.16
N ASP A 78 9.30 -15.43 -5.83
CA ASP A 78 8.99 -15.42 -7.27
C ASP A 78 10.13 -16.00 -8.11
N LYS A 79 11.38 -15.63 -7.82
CA LYS A 79 12.57 -16.21 -8.46
C LYS A 79 12.72 -17.71 -8.19
N ILE A 80 12.42 -18.16 -6.98
CA ILE A 80 12.42 -19.59 -6.63
C ILE A 80 11.35 -20.32 -7.44
N ASN A 81 10.13 -19.78 -7.53
CA ASN A 81 9.04 -20.36 -8.31
C ASN A 81 9.38 -20.46 -9.80
N LYS A 82 10.15 -19.52 -10.33
CA LYS A 82 10.65 -19.51 -11.72
C LYS A 82 11.86 -20.42 -11.96
N GLY A 83 12.40 -21.04 -10.90
CA GLY A 83 13.61 -21.85 -10.97
C GLY A 83 14.92 -21.06 -11.16
N GLU A 84 14.88 -19.74 -11.00
CA GLU A 84 16.08 -18.88 -11.07
C GLU A 84 16.95 -18.99 -9.80
N LEU A 85 16.33 -19.34 -8.68
CA LEU A 85 16.98 -19.60 -7.39
C LEU A 85 16.52 -20.96 -6.85
N SER A 86 17.39 -21.61 -6.07
CA SER A 86 17.03 -22.83 -5.34
C SER A 86 16.67 -22.50 -3.89
N TYR A 87 15.56 -23.07 -3.41
CA TYR A 87 15.12 -22.86 -2.02
C TYR A 87 16.15 -23.35 -0.99
N HIS A 88 16.85 -24.44 -1.31
CA HIS A 88 17.90 -25.03 -0.46
C HIS A 88 19.31 -24.67 -0.95
N GLN A 89 19.46 -23.56 -1.65
CA GLN A 89 20.76 -23.09 -2.10
C GLN A 89 21.66 -22.80 -0.91
N THR A 90 22.84 -23.42 -0.88
CA THR A 90 23.87 -23.04 0.08
C THR A 90 24.46 -21.69 -0.33
N LEU A 91 24.38 -20.71 0.57
CA LEU A 91 24.96 -19.39 0.39
C LEU A 91 26.17 -19.23 1.31
N THR A 92 27.31 -18.81 0.75
CA THR A 92 28.51 -18.48 1.52
C THR A 92 28.57 -16.97 1.71
N TYR A 93 28.48 -16.51 2.97
CA TYR A 93 28.65 -15.10 3.31
C TYR A 93 30.14 -14.79 3.46
N LYS A 94 30.58 -13.69 2.85
CA LYS A 94 31.96 -13.19 2.96
C LYS A 94 31.93 -11.83 3.65
N ASP A 95 32.98 -11.54 4.41
CA ASP A 95 33.14 -10.26 5.12
C ASP A 95 33.42 -9.08 4.18
N SER A 96 33.75 -9.37 2.92
CA SER A 96 33.80 -8.38 1.86
C SER A 96 32.38 -7.98 1.45
N LEU A 97 31.80 -7.02 2.16
CA LEU A 97 30.61 -6.32 1.65
C LEU A 97 31.05 -5.49 0.44
N LEU A 98 30.84 -6.02 -0.76
CA LEU A 98 30.99 -5.26 -1.99
C LEU A 98 29.77 -4.34 -2.13
N TYR A 99 29.90 -3.10 -1.65
CA TYR A 99 28.96 -2.01 -1.96
C TYR A 99 29.31 -1.41 -3.33
N ALA A 100 29.22 -2.21 -4.39
CA ALA A 100 29.37 -1.73 -5.77
C ALA A 100 27.99 -1.48 -6.40
#